data_AF-A0A4R6Q9V9-F1
#
_entry.id   AF-A0A4R6Q9V9-F1
#
_cell.length_a   1.000
_cell.length_b   1.000
_cell.length_c   1.000
_cell.angle_alpha   90.00
_cell.angle_beta   90.00
_cell.angle_gamma   90.00
#
_symmetry.space_group_name_H-M   'P 1'
#
loop_
_entity.id
_entity.type
_entity.pdbx_description
1 polymer ?
#
loop_
_entity_poly.entity_id
_entity_poly.type
_entity_poly.pdbx_seq_one_letter_code
_entity_poly.pdbx_strand_id
1 'polypeptide(L)'
;MKKYLLFLVFITLNSFAQNHHFKAERKEVFWQMAFKTSETDVPNLIDKNHTKITVNKEDNTGKGASLNCDCKGGGWYFEQSFDLSFSIELSEGKYQVTVYNIIFDGESEDNNNNRLENYVLRLGQNVFHPTEKNLKNLMCLETYFIKLFKTPAAESTEW
;
A
#
# COMPACT_ATOMS: atom_id res chain seq x y z
N MET A 1 31.38 22.73 17.76
CA MET A 1 30.88 21.42 17.28
C MET A 1 29.52 21.08 17.90
N LYS A 2 28.48 21.90 17.66
CA LYS A 2 27.09 21.64 18.14
C LYS A 2 26.01 21.92 17.08
N LYS A 3 26.38 22.37 15.88
CA LYS A 3 25.44 22.74 14.81
C LYS A 3 25.16 21.63 13.79
N TYR A 4 25.95 20.55 13.80
CA TYR A 4 25.76 19.43 12.86
C TYR A 4 24.78 18.35 13.36
N LEU A 5 24.41 18.37 14.65
CA LEU A 5 23.49 17.38 15.21
C LEU A 5 22.04 17.56 14.72
N LEU A 6 21.66 18.79 14.35
CA LEU A 6 20.30 19.11 13.90
C LEU A 6 20.04 18.70 12.45
N PHE A 7 21.09 18.54 11.63
CA PHE A 7 20.94 18.16 10.23
C PHE A 7 20.72 16.64 10.05
N LEU A 8 21.25 15.82 10.98
CA LEU A 8 21.06 14.37 10.99
C LEU A 8 19.62 13.95 11.34
N VAL A 9 18.87 14.78 12.07
CA VAL A 9 17.49 14.46 12.49
C VAL A 9 16.48 14.64 11.33
N PHE A 10 16.78 15.46 10.33
CA PHE A 10 15.88 15.65 9.17
C PHE A 10 16.01 14.55 8.11
N ILE A 11 17.13 13.81 8.08
CA ILE A 11 17.34 12.73 7.10
C ILE A 11 16.66 11.43 7.55
N THR A 12 16.56 11.18 8.87
CA THR A 12 15.95 9.93 9.37
C THR A 12 14.43 9.91 9.22
N LEU A 13 13.75 11.05 9.25
CA LEU A 13 12.29 11.12 9.16
C LEU A 13 11.75 10.81 7.75
N ASN A 14 12.54 11.05 6.70
CA ASN A 14 12.17 10.68 5.32
C ASN A 14 12.38 9.18 5.04
N SER A 15 13.14 8.47 5.88
CA SER A 15 13.52 7.07 5.65
C SER A 15 12.51 6.05 6.19
N PHE A 16 11.61 6.44 7.09
CA PHE A 16 10.71 5.49 7.76
C PHE A 16 9.60 4.93 6.84
N ALA A 17 9.17 5.69 5.83
CA ALA A 17 8.12 5.26 4.90
C ALA A 17 8.66 4.71 3.57
N GLN A 18 9.88 5.09 3.19
CA GLN A 18 10.56 4.46 2.05
C GLN A 18 10.89 2.99 2.31
N ASN A 19 10.92 2.53 3.57
CA ASN A 19 11.25 1.15 3.93
C ASN A 19 10.17 0.10 3.62
N HIS A 20 8.95 0.51 3.28
CA HIS A 20 7.81 -0.42 3.11
C HIS A 20 6.98 -0.13 1.85
N HIS A 21 7.62 0.46 0.82
CA HIS A 21 7.00 0.79 -0.47
C HIS A 21 5.81 1.77 -0.41
N PHE A 22 5.57 2.39 0.75
CA PHE A 22 4.53 3.39 0.93
C PHE A 22 5.06 4.80 0.66
N LYS A 23 4.28 5.58 -0.08
CA LYS A 23 4.55 6.99 -0.37
C LYS A 23 3.35 7.83 0.03
N ALA A 24 3.62 9.02 0.55
CA ALA A 24 2.61 10.02 0.82
C ALA A 24 2.81 11.18 -0.14
N GLU A 25 1.85 11.40 -1.03
CA GLU A 25 1.88 12.50 -2.00
C GLU A 25 0.51 13.16 -2.03
N ARG A 26 0.45 14.50 -2.03
CA ARG A 26 -0.82 15.27 -2.10
C ARG A 26 -1.88 14.83 -1.07
N LYS A 27 -1.43 14.40 0.11
CA LYS A 27 -2.24 13.89 1.25
C LYS A 27 -2.87 12.52 1.01
N GLU A 28 -2.45 11.83 -0.04
CA GLU A 28 -2.88 10.47 -0.36
C GLU A 28 -1.75 9.49 -0.05
N VAL A 29 -2.11 8.26 0.30
CA VAL A 29 -1.17 7.18 0.55
C VAL A 29 -1.21 6.20 -0.60
N PHE A 30 -0.03 5.92 -1.17
CA PHE A 30 0.18 4.96 -2.24
C PHE A 30 1.10 3.86 -1.74
N TRP A 31 0.87 2.63 -2.17
CA TRP A 31 1.85 1.54 -2.07
C TRP A 31 2.30 1.16 -3.47
N GLN A 32 3.61 1.07 -3.70
CA GLN A 32 4.18 0.85 -5.03
C GLN A 32 5.31 -0.17 -4.99
N MET A 33 5.12 -1.31 -5.65
CA MET A 33 6.13 -2.36 -5.68
C MET A 33 6.27 -2.97 -7.07
N ALA A 34 7.52 -3.20 -7.47
CA ALA A 34 7.86 -3.86 -8.71
C ALA A 34 8.20 -5.34 -8.52
N PHE A 35 7.89 -6.11 -9.55
CA PHE A 35 8.08 -7.55 -9.60
C PHE A 35 8.70 -7.92 -10.96
N LYS A 36 9.84 -8.60 -10.95
CA LYS A 36 10.38 -9.24 -12.15
C LYS A 36 9.67 -10.57 -12.37
N THR A 37 9.35 -10.91 -13.61
CA THR A 37 8.68 -12.17 -13.96
C THR A 37 8.94 -12.55 -15.41
N SER A 38 8.83 -13.84 -15.73
CA SER A 38 8.76 -14.35 -17.10
C SER A 38 7.32 -14.52 -17.61
N GLU A 39 6.32 -14.26 -16.77
CA GLU A 39 4.90 -14.36 -17.12
C GLU A 39 4.49 -13.23 -18.07
N THR A 40 3.74 -13.59 -19.11
CA THR A 40 3.31 -12.65 -20.17
C THR A 40 1.93 -12.05 -19.93
N ASP A 41 1.12 -12.64 -19.04
CA ASP A 41 -0.28 -12.26 -18.80
C ASP A 41 -0.54 -11.95 -17.32
N VAL A 42 0.24 -11.01 -16.79
CA VAL A 42 0.20 -10.56 -15.39
C VAL A 42 -1.21 -10.10 -14.96
N PRO A 43 -1.95 -9.26 -15.73
CA PRO A 43 -3.28 -8.82 -15.33
C PRO A 43 -4.26 -9.97 -15.07
N ASN A 44 -4.29 -10.99 -15.94
CA ASN A 44 -5.18 -12.16 -15.74
C ASN A 44 -4.73 -13.06 -14.58
N LEU A 45 -3.42 -13.15 -14.31
CA LEU A 45 -2.92 -13.90 -13.15
C LEU A 45 -3.34 -13.23 -11.84
N ILE A 46 -3.22 -11.90 -11.75
CA ILE A 46 -3.66 -11.13 -10.57
C ILE A 46 -5.17 -11.26 -10.37
N ASP A 47 -5.95 -11.14 -11.44
CA ASP A 47 -7.43 -11.28 -11.41
C ASP A 47 -7.87 -12.64 -10.85
N LYS A 48 -7.10 -13.70 -11.12
CA LYS A 48 -7.37 -15.05 -10.62
C LYS A 48 -6.79 -15.35 -9.24
N ASN A 49 -5.87 -14.51 -8.75
CA ASN A 49 -5.15 -14.78 -7.51
C ASN A 49 -6.04 -14.61 -6.26
N HIS A 50 -7.10 -13.79 -6.36
CA HIS A 50 -7.99 -13.54 -5.24
C HIS A 50 -9.43 -13.24 -5.69
N THR A 51 -10.41 -13.90 -5.08
CA THR A 51 -11.84 -13.82 -5.46
C THR A 51 -12.47 -12.44 -5.26
N LYS A 52 -11.84 -11.59 -4.45
CA LYS A 52 -12.29 -10.22 -4.16
C LYS A 52 -11.55 -9.14 -4.94
N ILE A 53 -10.71 -9.53 -5.90
CA ILE A 53 -10.02 -8.63 -6.81
C ILE A 53 -10.66 -8.74 -8.19
N THR A 54 -10.74 -7.61 -8.88
CA THR A 54 -11.14 -7.58 -10.28
C THR A 54 -10.22 -6.63 -11.03
N VAL A 55 -9.68 -7.11 -12.15
CA VAL A 55 -8.80 -6.37 -13.06
C VAL A 55 -9.55 -6.04 -14.34
N ASN A 56 -9.54 -4.76 -14.71
CA ASN A 56 -9.82 -4.28 -16.06
C ASN A 56 -8.58 -4.48 -16.93
N LYS A 57 -8.68 -5.36 -17.94
CA LYS A 57 -7.56 -5.71 -18.82
C LYS A 57 -7.35 -4.70 -19.95
N GLU A 58 -8.29 -3.76 -20.16
CA GLU A 58 -8.17 -2.74 -21.20
C GLU A 58 -7.20 -1.63 -20.80
N ASP A 59 -7.18 -1.26 -19.52
CA ASP A 59 -6.37 -0.17 -18.97
C ASP A 59 -5.44 -0.60 -17.82
N ASN A 60 -5.39 -1.92 -17.52
CA ASN A 60 -4.61 -2.51 -16.45
C ASN A 60 -4.89 -1.91 -15.06
N THR A 61 -6.10 -1.39 -14.84
CA THR A 61 -6.57 -0.96 -13.52
C THR A 61 -7.39 -2.04 -12.84
N GLY A 62 -7.59 -1.92 -11.53
CA GLY A 62 -8.44 -2.86 -10.82
C GLY A 62 -8.90 -2.35 -9.47
N LYS A 63 -9.78 -3.14 -8.86
CA LYS A 63 -10.37 -2.88 -7.55
C LYS A 63 -10.34 -4.11 -6.68
N GLY A 64 -10.18 -3.89 -5.38
CA GLY A 64 -10.43 -4.87 -4.35
C GLY A 64 -11.62 -4.43 -3.52
N ALA A 65 -12.54 -5.35 -3.24
CA ALA A 65 -13.76 -5.04 -2.49
C ALA A 65 -13.90 -5.94 -1.26
N SER A 66 -14.20 -5.35 -0.11
CA SER A 66 -14.35 -6.05 1.17
C SER A 66 -13.16 -6.97 1.50
N LEU A 67 -11.94 -6.50 1.27
CA LEU A 67 -10.71 -7.21 1.62
C LEU A 67 -10.52 -7.20 3.14
N ASN A 68 -9.92 -8.26 3.67
CA ASN A 68 -9.61 -8.37 5.09
C ASN A 68 -8.12 -8.65 5.26
N CYS A 69 -7.45 -7.88 6.12
CA CYS A 69 -6.06 -8.06 6.46
C CYS A 69 -5.95 -8.34 7.96
N ASP A 70 -5.61 -9.58 8.32
CA ASP A 70 -5.53 -10.02 9.72
C ASP A 70 -4.29 -9.44 10.43
N CYS A 71 -4.29 -8.13 10.67
CA CYS A 71 -3.17 -7.45 11.30
C CYS A 71 -3.21 -7.56 12.83
N LYS A 72 -2.70 -8.68 13.37
CA LYS A 72 -2.70 -8.93 14.81
C LYS A 72 -1.98 -7.82 15.59
N GLY A 73 -2.71 -7.14 16.47
CA GLY A 73 -2.20 -6.03 17.28
C GLY A 73 -1.85 -4.78 16.47
N GLY A 74 -2.51 -4.58 15.34
CA GLY A 74 -2.51 -3.34 14.57
C GLY A 74 -3.54 -2.32 15.07
N GLY A 75 -3.97 -1.43 14.18
CA GLY A 75 -5.13 -0.55 14.39
C GLY A 75 -6.44 -1.30 14.51
N TRP A 76 -7.40 -0.75 15.26
CA TRP A 76 -8.75 -1.30 15.37
C TRP A 76 -9.43 -1.40 14.00
N TYR A 77 -9.10 -0.50 13.08
CA TYR A 77 -9.65 -0.47 11.72
C TYR A 77 -9.24 -1.68 10.87
N PHE A 78 -8.25 -2.49 11.28
CA PHE A 78 -7.96 -3.78 10.63
C PHE A 78 -8.94 -4.90 11.02
N GLU A 79 -9.82 -4.67 12.01
CA GLU A 79 -10.94 -5.56 12.31
C GLU A 79 -12.07 -5.41 11.28
N GLN A 80 -12.04 -4.34 10.49
CA GLN A 80 -13.00 -4.03 9.43
C GLN A 80 -12.50 -4.52 8.07
N SER A 81 -13.44 -4.69 7.13
CA SER A 81 -13.06 -4.91 5.74
C SER A 81 -12.65 -3.58 5.09
N PHE A 82 -11.96 -3.64 3.96
CA PHE A 82 -11.54 -2.46 3.23
C PHE A 82 -11.59 -2.66 1.73
N ASP A 83 -11.81 -1.56 1.04
CA ASP A 83 -11.73 -1.45 -0.41
C ASP A 83 -10.42 -0.80 -0.82
N LEU A 84 -9.96 -1.11 -2.03
CA LEU A 84 -8.82 -0.44 -2.66
C LEU A 84 -8.99 -0.32 -4.16
N SER A 85 -8.22 0.59 -4.75
CA SER A 85 -7.99 0.66 -6.19
C SER A 85 -6.52 0.39 -6.49
N PHE A 86 -6.22 -0.12 -7.68
CA PHE A 86 -4.84 -0.32 -8.10
C PHE A 86 -4.67 -0.17 -9.61
N SER A 87 -3.42 0.00 -10.03
CA SER A 87 -3.00 -0.03 -11.43
C SER A 87 -1.76 -0.91 -11.59
N ILE A 88 -1.66 -1.56 -12.75
CA ILE A 88 -0.53 -2.41 -13.13
C ILE A 88 0.18 -1.74 -14.32
N GLU A 89 1.45 -1.40 -14.14
CA GLU A 89 2.33 -0.92 -15.19
C GLU A 89 3.19 -2.08 -15.68
N LEU A 90 3.17 -2.36 -16.99
CA LEU A 90 3.90 -3.46 -17.61
C LEU A 90 5.15 -2.94 -18.32
N SER A 91 6.27 -3.64 -18.15
CA SER A 91 7.52 -3.41 -18.85
C SER A 91 8.16 -4.76 -19.23
N GLU A 92 9.15 -4.75 -20.11
CA GLU A 92 9.85 -5.98 -20.50
C GLU A 92 10.43 -6.70 -19.26
N GLY A 93 9.96 -7.92 -19.01
CA GLY A 93 10.41 -8.79 -17.91
C GLY A 93 9.98 -8.37 -16.50
N LYS A 94 9.12 -7.36 -16.34
CA LYS A 94 8.67 -6.89 -15.02
C LYS A 94 7.34 -6.13 -15.06
N TYR A 95 6.71 -6.00 -13.89
CA TYR A 95 5.53 -5.17 -13.70
C TYR A 95 5.59 -4.43 -12.37
N GLN A 96 4.95 -3.26 -12.29
CA GLN A 96 4.78 -2.50 -11.05
C GLN A 96 3.31 -2.40 -10.72
N VAL A 97 2.98 -2.63 -9.45
CA VAL A 97 1.64 -2.41 -8.92
C VAL A 97 1.64 -1.16 -8.08
N THR A 98 0.71 -0.25 -8.36
CA THR A 98 0.41 0.90 -7.51
C THR A 98 -0.97 0.71 -6.89
N VAL A 99 -1.04 0.60 -5.57
CA VAL A 99 -2.29 0.54 -4.79
C VAL A 99 -2.57 1.93 -4.22
N TYR A 100 -3.82 2.36 -4.30
CA TYR A 100 -4.29 3.66 -3.86
C TYR A 100 -5.77 3.62 -3.44
N ASN A 101 -6.25 4.71 -2.87
CA ASN A 101 -7.65 4.85 -2.44
C ASN A 101 -8.10 3.70 -1.51
N ILE A 102 -7.30 3.43 -0.48
CA ILE A 102 -7.57 2.39 0.53
C ILE A 102 -8.57 2.96 1.55
N ILE A 103 -9.75 2.35 1.62
CA ILE A 103 -10.88 2.83 2.42
C ILE A 103 -11.37 1.67 3.28
N PHE A 104 -11.29 1.81 4.60
CA PHE A 104 -11.82 0.82 5.56
C PHE A 104 -13.32 1.01 5.75
N ASP A 105 -14.05 -0.02 6.12
CA ASP A 105 -15.45 0.16 6.53
C ASP A 105 -15.50 1.04 7.79
N GLY A 106 -16.39 2.03 7.78
CA GLY A 106 -16.62 2.89 8.94
C GLY A 106 -17.37 2.16 10.04
N GLU A 107 -17.12 2.51 11.31
CA GLU A 107 -17.91 2.01 12.45
C GLU A 107 -19.38 2.50 12.40
N SER A 108 -19.67 3.53 11.60
CA SER A 108 -21.01 4.07 11.36
C SER A 108 -21.16 4.58 9.93
N GLU A 109 -22.39 4.60 9.42
CA GLU A 109 -22.73 5.05 8.05
C GLU A 109 -22.32 6.51 7.76
N ASP A 110 -22.15 7.34 8.80
CA ASP A 110 -21.79 8.75 8.68
C ASP A 110 -20.28 9.04 8.79
N ASN A 111 -19.45 8.03 9.12
CA ASN A 111 -18.02 8.23 9.31
C ASN A 111 -17.24 8.20 7.97
N ASN A 112 -17.10 9.36 7.35
CA ASN A 112 -16.34 9.53 6.11
C ASN A 112 -14.81 9.61 6.31
N ASN A 113 -14.30 9.42 7.53
CA ASN A 113 -12.88 9.56 7.85
C ASN A 113 -12.14 8.21 7.90
N ASN A 114 -12.52 7.29 7.02
CA ASN A 114 -12.10 5.89 6.99
C ASN A 114 -11.00 5.55 5.97
N ARG A 115 -10.45 6.57 5.31
CA ARG A 115 -9.31 6.43 4.39
C ARG A 115 -8.01 6.17 5.14
N LEU A 116 -7.12 5.35 4.57
CA LEU A 116 -5.84 4.99 5.18
C LEU A 116 -5.02 6.22 5.61
N GLU A 117 -4.95 7.24 4.75
CA GLU A 117 -4.23 8.50 5.02
C GLU A 117 -4.62 9.15 6.35
N ASN A 118 -5.89 9.05 6.75
CA ASN A 118 -6.39 9.66 7.99
C ASN A 118 -5.87 8.96 9.25
N TYR A 119 -5.41 7.71 9.12
CA TYR A 119 -4.85 6.94 10.24
C TYR A 119 -3.32 7.02 10.29
N VAL A 120 -2.66 7.07 9.13
CA VAL A 120 -1.20 6.90 9.05
C VAL A 120 -0.43 8.20 8.80
N LEU A 121 -1.08 9.25 8.28
CA LEU A 121 -0.44 10.56 8.07
C LEU A 121 -0.64 11.48 9.27
N ARG A 122 0.29 12.44 9.42
CA ARG A 122 0.11 13.57 10.33
C ARG A 122 -0.96 14.51 9.76
N LEU A 123 -1.83 15.02 10.63
CA LEU A 123 -2.96 15.87 10.23
C LEU A 123 -2.51 17.05 9.35
N GLY A 124 -3.06 17.11 8.14
CA GLY A 124 -2.77 18.17 7.17
C GLY A 124 -1.41 18.08 6.47
N GLN A 125 -0.64 17.00 6.65
CA GLN A 125 0.71 16.84 6.12
C GLN A 125 0.85 15.59 5.23
N ASN A 126 1.84 15.60 4.34
CA ASN A 126 2.24 14.44 3.53
C ASN A 126 3.33 13.62 4.22
N VAL A 127 3.26 13.52 5.55
CA VAL A 127 4.30 12.89 6.37
C VAL A 127 3.65 11.83 7.22
N PHE A 128 4.16 10.60 7.13
CA PHE A 128 3.69 9.51 7.98
C PHE A 128 3.92 9.84 9.45
N HIS A 129 2.93 9.56 10.28
CA HIS A 129 3.06 9.67 11.72
C HIS A 129 3.93 8.49 12.21
N PRO A 130 5.14 8.74 12.76
CA PRO A 130 6.11 7.70 13.05
C PRO A 130 5.84 7.03 14.40
N THR A 131 4.69 6.37 14.55
CA THR A 131 4.41 5.51 15.70
C THR A 131 4.74 4.06 15.38
N GLU A 132 5.12 3.27 16.39
CA GLU A 132 5.30 1.83 16.24
C GLU A 132 4.04 1.14 15.70
N LYS A 133 2.87 1.62 16.14
CA LYS A 133 1.57 1.13 15.66
C LYS A 133 1.40 1.36 14.16
N ASN A 134 1.70 2.56 13.66
CA ASN A 134 1.58 2.87 12.24
C ASN A 134 2.60 2.10 11.40
N LEU A 135 3.84 1.95 11.90
CA LEU A 135 4.84 1.12 11.24
C LEU A 135 4.34 -0.32 11.08
N LYS A 136 3.83 -0.92 12.16
CA LYS A 136 3.27 -2.27 12.14
C LYS A 136 2.08 -2.40 11.18
N ASN A 137 1.20 -1.40 11.17
CA ASN A 137 0.05 -1.34 10.27
C ASN A 137 0.46 -1.32 8.79
N LEU A 138 1.45 -0.49 8.44
CA LEU A 138 1.97 -0.41 7.07
C LEU A 138 2.67 -1.70 6.66
N MET A 139 3.51 -2.29 7.54
CA MET A 139 4.15 -3.59 7.28
C MET A 139 3.13 -4.72 7.04
N CYS A 140 2.02 -4.70 7.78
CA CYS A 140 0.90 -5.63 7.59
C CYS A 140 0.29 -5.51 6.20
N LEU A 141 -0.08 -4.29 5.82
CA LEU A 141 -0.66 -4.01 4.51
C LEU A 141 0.29 -4.38 3.39
N GLU A 142 1.57 -4.04 3.52
CA GLU A 142 2.60 -4.44 2.56
C GLU A 142 2.66 -5.97 2.41
N THR A 143 2.74 -6.71 3.51
CA THR A 143 2.77 -8.18 3.47
C THR A 143 1.54 -8.74 2.77
N TYR A 144 0.38 -8.15 3.04
CA TYR A 144 -0.88 -8.51 2.41
C TYR A 144 -0.89 -8.20 0.91
N PHE A 145 -0.46 -7.01 0.50
CA PHE A 145 -0.39 -6.58 -0.90
C PHE A 145 0.62 -7.39 -1.70
N ILE A 146 1.78 -7.74 -1.12
CA ILE A 146 2.72 -8.67 -1.75
C ILE A 146 2.04 -10.00 -2.03
N LYS A 147 1.33 -10.58 -1.05
CA LYS A 147 0.59 -11.84 -1.25
C LYS A 147 -0.49 -11.71 -2.33
N LEU A 148 -1.15 -10.56 -2.39
CA LEU A 148 -2.25 -10.28 -3.30
C LEU A 148 -1.79 -10.12 -4.76
N PHE A 149 -0.66 -9.45 -4.98
CA PHE A 149 -0.22 -9.01 -6.30
C PHE A 149 1.01 -9.71 -6.86
N LYS A 150 1.72 -10.50 -6.05
CA LYS A 150 2.84 -11.32 -6.51
C LYS A 150 2.30 -12.55 -7.25
N THR A 151 2.59 -12.63 -8.55
CA THR A 151 2.26 -13.81 -9.37
C THR A 151 3.23 -14.98 -9.08
N PRO A 152 2.87 -16.23 -9.44
CA PRO A 152 3.64 -17.42 -9.06
C PRO A 152 5.14 -17.39 -9.44
N ALA A 153 5.49 -16.87 -10.62
CA ALA A 153 6.88 -16.80 -11.09
C ALA A 153 7.56 -15.45 -10.81
N ALA A 154 6.91 -14.57 -10.05
CA ALA A 154 7.45 -13.24 -9.77
C ALA A 154 8.43 -13.22 -8.59
N GLU A 155 9.36 -12.28 -8.63
CA GLU A 155 10.23 -11.90 -7.51
C GLU A 155 10.24 -10.38 -7.35
N SER A 156 10.31 -9.89 -6.12
CA SER A 156 10.42 -8.47 -5.83
C SER A 156 11.66 -7.87 -6.50
N THR A 157 11.53 -6.69 -7.10
CA THR A 157 12.62 -5.97 -7.73
C THR A 157 12.42 -4.47 -7.61
N GLU A 158 13.43 -3.70 -8.01
CA GLU A 158 13.33 -2.24 -8.13
C GLU A 158 12.68 -1.90 -9.48
N TRP A 159 11.87 -0.83 -9.50
CA TRP A 159 11.27 -0.33 -10.74
C TRP A 159 12.30 0.37 -11.64
#